data_AF-A0A644ZMC7-F1
#
_entry.id   AF-A0A644ZMC7-F1
#
_cell.length_a   1.000
_cell.length_b   1.000
_cell.length_c   1.000
_cell.angle_alpha   90.00
_cell.angle_beta   90.00
_cell.angle_gamma   90.00
#
_symmetry.space_group_name_H-M   'P 1'
#
loop_
_entity.id
_entity.type
_entity.pdbx_description
1 polymer ?
#
loop_
_entity_poly.entity_id
_entity_poly.type
_entity_poly.pdbx_seq_one_letter_code
_entity_poly.pdbx_strand_id
1 'polypeptide(L)'
;MNKYKKINIIETIFFIVGWIIIFLLGADFPPPSGFWKVVLVVILLAIIQSIYLKYLFKNIFDIKSFLKNTIFFFVGGLLVALCSMIILPGNHGNNQISIIWIALITSVCIVYGILFWFVNYFLQKNKNNLIK
;
A
#
# COMPACT_ATOMS: atom_id res chain seq x y z
N MET A 1 -21.31 8.34 14.13
CA MET A 1 -20.99 7.36 13.06
C MET A 1 -19.81 7.90 12.24
N ASN A 2 -18.75 7.10 12.05
CA ASN A 2 -17.37 7.55 11.78
C ASN A 2 -17.22 8.55 10.60
N LYS A 3 -16.81 9.81 10.87
CA LYS A 3 -16.63 10.93 9.91
C LYS A 3 -15.62 10.63 8.77
N TYR A 4 -14.91 9.51 8.88
CA TYR A 4 -13.87 9.03 7.98
C TYR A 4 -14.24 7.70 7.28
N LYS A 5 -15.43 7.14 7.53
CA LYS A 5 -15.81 5.81 7.02
C LYS A 5 -15.83 5.75 5.48
N LYS A 6 -16.38 6.78 4.83
CA LYS A 6 -16.46 6.85 3.35
C LYS A 6 -15.08 6.94 2.70
N ILE A 7 -14.22 7.84 3.20
CA ILE A 7 -12.84 8.00 2.68
C ILE A 7 -12.06 6.70 2.90
N ASN A 8 -12.15 6.12 4.10
CA ASN A 8 -11.47 4.85 4.40
C ASN A 8 -11.87 3.72 3.45
N ILE A 9 -13.16 3.59 3.11
CA ILE A 9 -13.64 2.58 2.16
C ILE A 9 -13.06 2.84 0.77
N ILE A 10 -13.09 4.08 0.29
CA ILE A 10 -12.56 4.45 -1.03
C ILE A 10 -11.06 4.14 -1.11
N GLU A 11 -10.27 4.59 -0.13
CA GLU A 11 -8.83 4.33 -0.04
C GLU A 11 -8.52 2.83 0.03
N THR A 12 -9.30 2.06 0.80
CA THR A 12 -9.14 0.60 0.90
C THR A 12 -9.40 -0.08 -0.45
N ILE A 13 -10.45 0.33 -1.18
CA ILE A 13 -10.78 -0.22 -2.50
C ILE A 13 -9.68 0.12 -3.51
N PHE A 14 -9.25 1.39 -3.56
CA PHE A 14 -8.16 1.81 -4.45
C PHE A 14 -6.87 1.06 -4.15
N PHE A 15 -6.54 0.87 -2.88
CA PHE A 15 -5.39 0.08 -2.46
C PHE A 15 -5.48 -1.36 -2.96
N ILE A 16 -6.59 -2.06 -2.70
CA ILE A 16 -6.77 -3.46 -3.10
C ILE A 16 -6.69 -3.60 -4.63
N VAL A 17 -7.47 -2.80 -5.36
CA VAL A 17 -7.53 -2.89 -6.83
C VAL A 17 -6.19 -2.54 -7.46
N GLY A 18 -5.55 -1.46 -6.99
CA GLY A 18 -4.24 -1.03 -7.50
C GLY A 18 -3.17 -2.10 -7.30
N TRP A 19 -3.10 -2.70 -6.11
CA TRP A 19 -2.13 -3.76 -5.83
C TRP A 19 -2.38 -5.03 -6.61
N ILE A 20 -3.64 -5.45 -6.76
CA ILE A 20 -3.98 -6.62 -7.57
C ILE A 20 -3.54 -6.40 -9.02
N ILE A 21 -3.77 -5.22 -9.59
CA ILE A 21 -3.33 -4.88 -10.96
C ILE A 21 -1.81 -4.95 -11.07
N ILE A 22 -1.06 -4.35 -10.12
CA ILE A 22 0.41 -4.39 -10.12
C ILE A 22 0.92 -5.83 -10.10
N PHE A 23 0.36 -6.67 -9.23
CA PHE A 23 0.76 -8.08 -9.16
C PHE A 23 0.37 -8.88 -10.40
N LEU A 24 -0.79 -8.61 -11.01
CA LEU A 24 -1.17 -9.23 -12.27
C LEU A 24 -0.23 -8.85 -13.41
N LEU A 25 0.20 -7.58 -13.48
CA LEU A 25 1.16 -7.13 -14.48
C LEU A 25 2.54 -7.79 -14.33
N GLY A 26 2.89 -8.23 -13.12
CA GLY A 26 4.13 -8.94 -12.84
C GLY A 26 4.02 -10.47 -12.88
N ALA A 27 2.83 -11.03 -13.07
CA ALA A 27 2.60 -12.47 -13.07
C ALA A 27 2.56 -13.03 -14.50
N ASP A 28 3.00 -14.29 -14.67
CA ASP A 28 2.79 -15.03 -15.90
C ASP A 28 1.29 -15.22 -16.16
N PHE A 29 0.87 -15.16 -17.43
CA PHE A 29 -0.52 -15.39 -17.83
C PHE A 29 -0.70 -16.78 -18.46
N PRO A 30 -1.70 -17.59 -18.01
CA PRO A 30 -2.65 -17.30 -16.93
C PRO A 30 -1.99 -17.28 -15.53
N PRO A 31 -2.51 -16.49 -14.57
CA PRO A 31 -1.92 -16.38 -13.24
C PRO A 31 -1.73 -17.75 -12.58
N PRO A 32 -0.57 -18.00 -11.93
CA PRO A 32 -0.31 -19.29 -11.31
C PRO A 32 -1.33 -19.59 -10.21
N SER A 33 -1.59 -20.86 -9.94
CA SER A 33 -2.54 -21.30 -8.92
C SER A 33 -2.22 -20.79 -7.50
N GLY A 34 -1.00 -20.30 -7.26
CA GLY A 34 -0.60 -19.64 -6.01
C GLY A 34 -1.02 -18.17 -5.88
N PHE A 35 -1.52 -17.53 -6.94
CA PHE A 35 -1.79 -16.09 -6.98
C PHE A 35 -2.84 -15.64 -5.96
N TRP A 36 -3.83 -16.49 -5.61
CA TRP A 36 -4.83 -16.17 -4.58
C TRP A 36 -4.20 -15.87 -3.21
N LYS A 37 -3.02 -16.44 -2.90
CA LYS A 37 -2.29 -16.14 -1.67
C LYS A 37 -1.79 -14.69 -1.67
N VAL A 38 -1.39 -14.14 -2.82
CA VAL A 38 -1.04 -12.72 -2.97
C VAL A 38 -2.27 -11.86 -2.72
N VAL A 39 -3.43 -12.24 -3.26
CA VAL A 39 -4.70 -11.53 -3.01
C VAL A 39 -5.01 -11.48 -1.50
N LEU A 40 -4.81 -12.58 -0.76
CA LEU A 40 -4.98 -12.58 0.69
C LEU A 40 -4.01 -11.66 1.42
N VAL A 41 -2.73 -11.63 1.00
CA VAL A 41 -1.75 -10.69 1.55
C VAL A 41 -2.19 -9.24 1.29
N VAL A 42 -2.66 -8.92 0.09
CA VAL A 42 -3.18 -7.59 -0.26
C VAL A 42 -4.38 -7.20 0.61
N ILE A 43 -5.32 -8.11 0.85
CA ILE A 43 -6.47 -7.87 1.74
C ILE A 43 -6.00 -7.58 3.16
N LEU A 44 -5.05 -8.36 3.68
CA LEU A 44 -4.51 -8.17 5.02
C LEU A 44 -3.83 -6.81 5.17
N LEU A 45 -3.02 -6.40 4.19
CA LEU A 45 -2.40 -5.08 4.16
C LEU A 45 -3.44 -3.96 4.06
N ALA A 46 -4.51 -4.16 3.30
CA ALA A 46 -5.58 -3.18 3.18
C ALA A 46 -6.26 -2.95 4.54
N ILE A 47 -6.44 -4.00 5.35
CA ILE A 47 -6.94 -3.87 6.73
C ILE A 47 -5.97 -3.06 7.58
N ILE A 48 -4.67 -3.37 7.54
CA ILE A 48 -3.63 -2.65 8.29
C ILE A 48 -3.58 -1.17 7.85
N GLN A 49 -3.62 -0.91 6.54
CA GLN A 49 -3.63 0.44 5.96
C GLN A 49 -4.88 1.22 6.40
N SER A 50 -6.05 0.59 6.46
CA SER A 50 -7.29 1.22 6.93
C SER A 50 -7.23 1.58 8.42
N ILE A 51 -6.58 0.75 9.24
CA ILE A 51 -6.32 1.08 10.66
C ILE A 51 -5.32 2.25 10.74
N TYR A 52 -4.25 2.20 9.95
CA TYR A 52 -3.23 3.24 9.88
C TYR A 52 -3.81 4.60 9.43
N LEU A 53 -4.73 4.61 8.46
CA LEU A 53 -5.35 5.84 7.96
C LEU A 53 -6.07 6.62 9.09
N LYS A 54 -6.70 5.91 10.03
CA LYS A 54 -7.34 6.56 11.20
C LYS A 54 -6.31 7.24 12.10
N TYR A 55 -5.13 6.63 12.26
CA TYR A 55 -4.02 7.24 12.99
C TYR A 55 -3.47 8.44 12.21
N LEU A 56 -3.31 8.31 10.88
CA LEU A 56 -2.80 9.37 10.03
C LEU A 56 -3.70 10.60 10.08
N PHE A 57 -5.01 10.47 9.92
CA PHE A 57 -5.94 11.61 9.97
C PHE A 57 -5.87 12.42 11.26
N LYS A 58 -5.57 11.79 12.40
CA LYS A 58 -5.41 12.49 13.68
C LYS A 58 -4.14 13.32 13.74
N ASN A 59 -3.10 12.92 13.00
CA ASN A 59 -1.76 13.48 13.11
C ASN A 59 -1.25 14.12 11.81
N ILE A 60 -2.07 14.24 10.77
CA ILE A 60 -1.61 14.55 9.40
C ILE A 60 -0.99 15.95 9.24
N PHE A 61 -1.28 16.87 10.16
CA PHE A 61 -0.68 18.21 10.18
C PHE A 61 0.66 18.27 10.94
N ASP A 62 1.06 17.20 11.63
CA ASP A 62 2.41 17.08 12.19
C ASP A 62 3.38 16.73 11.04
N ILE A 63 4.49 17.46 10.94
CA ILE A 63 5.52 17.20 9.94
C ILE A 63 6.14 15.80 10.09
N LYS A 64 6.17 15.26 11.31
CA LYS A 64 6.64 13.90 11.58
C LYS A 64 5.69 12.82 11.01
N SER A 65 4.45 13.17 10.69
CA SER A 65 3.48 12.24 10.10
C SER A 65 3.89 11.78 8.70
N PHE A 66 4.51 12.66 7.91
CA PHE A 66 5.05 12.32 6.59
C PHE A 66 6.14 11.25 6.71
N LEU A 67 7.11 11.46 7.61
CA LEU A 67 8.20 10.50 7.83
C LEU A 67 7.66 9.14 8.30
N LYS A 68 6.75 9.13 9.28
CA LYS A 68 6.11 7.90 9.79
C LYS A 68 5.35 7.16 8.69
N ASN A 69 4.67 7.90 7.81
CA ASN A 69 3.95 7.33 6.67
C ASN A 69 4.92 6.70 5.67
N THR A 70 5.99 7.40 5.30
CA THR A 70 7.00 6.86 4.39
C THR A 70 7.65 5.61 4.95
N ILE A 71 7.99 5.59 6.25
CA ILE A 71 8.52 4.39 6.92
C ILE A 71 7.50 3.24 6.91
N PHE A 72 6.23 3.53 7.20
CA PHE A 72 5.16 2.53 7.18
C PHE A 72 5.04 1.86 5.81
N PHE A 73 5.02 2.65 4.73
CA PHE A 73 4.94 2.12 3.37
C PHE A 73 6.24 1.46 2.89
N PHE A 74 7.40 1.93 3.34
CA PHE A 74 8.69 1.29 3.05
C PHE A 74 8.78 -0.11 3.68
N VAL A 75 8.50 -0.22 4.98
CA VAL A 75 8.50 -1.50 5.70
C VAL A 75 7.43 -2.43 5.15
N GLY A 76 6.23 -1.91 4.91
CA GLY A 76 5.15 -2.66 4.26
C GLY A 76 5.58 -3.19 2.89
N GLY A 77 6.18 -2.35 2.05
CA GLY A 77 6.65 -2.74 0.72
C GLY A 77 7.74 -3.79 0.72
N LEU A 78 8.70 -3.67 1.64
CA LEU A 78 9.72 -4.70 1.84
C LEU A 78 9.11 -6.04 2.23
N LEU A 79 8.20 -6.05 3.22
CA LEU A 79 7.53 -7.27 3.65
C LEU A 79 6.74 -7.91 2.52
N VAL A 80 6.03 -7.11 1.74
CA VAL A 80 5.23 -7.56 0.59
C VAL A 80 6.11 -8.14 -0.50
N ALA A 81 7.20 -7.47 -0.84
CA ALA A 81 8.16 -7.97 -1.81
C ALA A 81 8.69 -9.35 -1.38
N LEU A 82 9.14 -9.48 -0.13
CA LEU A 82 9.65 -10.75 0.41
C LEU A 82 8.57 -11.84 0.43
N CYS A 83 7.36 -11.53 0.90
CA CYS A 83 6.24 -12.48 0.90
C CYS A 83 5.90 -12.94 -0.52
N SER A 84 5.86 -12.02 -1.48
CA SER A 84 5.50 -12.35 -2.87
C SER A 84 6.51 -13.31 -3.51
N MET A 85 7.79 -13.22 -3.17
CA MET A 85 8.82 -14.14 -3.68
C MET A 85 8.68 -15.57 -3.15
N ILE A 86 8.15 -15.75 -1.93
CA ILE A 86 7.87 -17.06 -1.35
C ILE A 86 6.60 -17.66 -1.98
N ILE A 87 5.62 -16.80 -2.28
CA ILE A 87 4.28 -17.21 -2.70
C ILE A 87 4.20 -17.47 -4.20
N LEU A 88 4.84 -16.62 -5.02
CA LEU A 88 4.83 -16.73 -6.47
C LEU A 88 6.03 -17.59 -6.89
N PRO A 89 5.81 -18.76 -7.52
CA PRO A 89 6.89 -19.55 -8.07
C PRO A 89 7.47 -18.84 -9.28
N GLY A 90 8.41 -17.93 -9.04
CA GLY A 90 9.23 -17.25 -10.06
C GLY A 90 10.66 -17.76 -10.03
N ASN A 91 11.46 -17.37 -11.02
CA ASN A 91 12.89 -17.69 -11.11
C ASN A 91 13.74 -16.86 -10.12
N HIS A 92 13.27 -16.75 -8.87
CA HIS A 92 13.88 -15.99 -7.77
C HIS A 92 15.14 -16.66 -7.20
N GLY A 93 15.60 -17.77 -7.80
CA GLY A 93 16.90 -18.38 -7.52
C GLY A 93 18.09 -17.57 -8.03
N ASN A 94 17.85 -16.58 -8.91
CA ASN A 94 18.87 -15.60 -9.31
C ASN A 94 18.82 -14.37 -8.40
N ASN A 95 19.91 -14.12 -7.67
CA ASN A 95 20.05 -12.99 -6.75
C ASN A 95 19.77 -11.63 -7.41
N GLN A 96 20.12 -11.42 -8.68
CA GLN A 96 19.88 -10.14 -9.36
C GLN A 96 18.39 -9.87 -9.61
N ILE A 97 17.66 -10.87 -10.10
CA ILE A 97 16.21 -10.77 -10.37
C ILE A 97 15.45 -10.50 -9.07
N SER A 98 15.86 -11.19 -8.00
CA SER A 98 15.33 -11.02 -6.65
C SER A 98 15.53 -9.60 -6.10
N ILE A 99 16.72 -9.02 -6.25
CA ILE A 99 17.02 -7.66 -5.81
C ILE A 99 16.18 -6.64 -6.61
N ILE A 100 16.08 -6.80 -7.92
CA ILE A 100 15.29 -5.92 -8.79
C ILE A 100 13.82 -5.95 -8.38
N TRP A 101 13.27 -7.13 -8.12
CA TRP A 101 11.89 -7.30 -7.66
C TRP A 101 11.63 -6.57 -6.35
N ILE A 102 12.50 -6.76 -5.35
CA ILE A 102 12.38 -6.09 -4.05
C ILE A 102 12.47 -4.57 -4.23
N ALA A 103 13.44 -4.09 -5.00
CA ALA A 103 13.61 -2.66 -5.27
C ALA A 103 12.39 -2.07 -5.96
N LEU A 104 11.82 -2.76 -6.96
CA LEU A 104 10.66 -2.30 -7.72
C LEU A 104 9.41 -2.22 -6.84
N ILE A 105 9.05 -3.30 -6.15
CA ILE A 105 7.85 -3.35 -5.30
C ILE A 105 7.96 -2.33 -4.16
N THR A 106 9.13 -2.25 -3.52
CA THR A 106 9.38 -1.27 -2.44
C THR A 106 9.28 0.17 -2.95
N SER A 107 9.83 0.45 -4.14
CA SER A 107 9.73 1.78 -4.75
C SER A 107 8.29 2.16 -5.06
N VAL A 108 7.50 1.24 -5.62
CA VAL A 108 6.06 1.45 -5.87
C VAL A 108 5.31 1.70 -4.57
N CYS A 109 5.61 0.97 -3.49
CA CYS A 109 5.06 1.24 -2.16
C CYS A 109 5.40 2.64 -1.64
N ILE A 110 6.65 3.08 -1.76
CA ILE A 110 7.07 4.41 -1.33
C ILE A 110 6.31 5.48 -2.13
N VAL A 111 6.26 5.36 -3.46
CA VAL A 111 5.55 6.30 -4.34
C VAL A 111 4.07 6.35 -3.96
N TYR A 112 3.43 5.19 -3.80
CA TYR A 112 2.06 5.11 -3.31
C TYR A 112 1.90 5.80 -1.95
N GLY A 113 2.80 5.54 -1.00
CA GLY A 113 2.77 6.13 0.34
C GLY A 113 2.88 7.65 0.32
N ILE A 114 3.73 8.21 -0.53
CA ILE A 114 3.86 9.66 -0.72
C ILE A 114 2.55 10.24 -1.25
N LEU A 115 1.99 9.66 -2.32
CA LEU A 115 0.72 10.09 -2.89
C LEU A 115 -0.41 9.98 -1.87
N PHE A 116 -0.46 8.87 -1.15
CA PHE A 116 -1.43 8.62 -0.09
C PHE A 116 -1.41 9.70 0.98
N TRP A 117 -0.22 10.12 1.43
CA TRP A 117 -0.10 11.21 2.40
C TRP A 117 -0.61 12.53 1.84
N PHE A 118 -0.20 12.91 0.62
CA PHE A 118 -0.63 14.18 0.01
C PHE A 118 -2.14 14.23 -0.20
N VAL A 119 -2.73 13.18 -0.77
CA VAL A 119 -4.18 13.10 -1.00
C VAL A 119 -4.93 13.27 0.32
N ASN A 120 -4.54 12.54 1.36
CA ASN A 120 -5.21 12.62 2.66
C ASN A 120 -4.95 13.95 3.37
N TYR A 121 -3.79 14.58 3.18
CA TYR A 121 -3.47 15.90 3.71
C TYR A 121 -4.40 16.96 3.11
N PHE A 122 -4.55 16.98 1.78
CA PHE A 122 -5.44 17.91 1.09
C PHE A 122 -6.90 17.68 1.47
N LEU A 123 -7.34 16.42 1.58
CA LEU A 123 -8.69 16.09 2.03
C LEU A 123 -8.97 16.60 3.45
N GLN A 124 -8.02 16.45 4.37
CA GLN A 124 -8.19 16.93 5.75
C GLN A 124 -8.14 18.46 5.82
N LYS A 125 -7.26 19.11 5.04
CA LYS A 125 -7.13 20.57 4.95
C LYS A 125 -8.40 21.22 4.40
N ASN A 126 -8.92 20.74 3.27
CA ASN A 126 -10.14 21.28 2.66
C ASN A 126 -11.34 21.16 3.59
N LYS A 127 -11.42 20.06 4.33
CA LYS A 127 -12.50 19.83 5.30
C LYS A 127 -12.42 20.77 6.50
N ASN A 128 -11.22 21.09 7.00
CA ASN A 128 -11.05 22.07 8.06
C ASN A 128 -11.42 23.49 7.62
N ASN A 129 -11.21 23.84 6.35
CA ASN A 129 -11.59 25.13 5.79
C ASN A 129 -13.11 25.30 5.62
N LEU A 130 -13.87 24.21 5.45
CA LEU A 130 -15.33 24.24 5.30
C LEU A 130 -16.09 24.30 6.64
N ILE A 131 -15.40 24.13 7.77
CA ILE A 131 -16.00 24.12 9.12
C ILE A 131 -15.70 25.44 9.87
N LYS A 132 -14.80 26.27 9.32
CA LYS A 132 -14.59 27.66 9.77
C LYS A 132 -15.55 28.58 9.05
#